data_AF-A0A4U1FGW6-F1
#
_entry.id   AF-A0A4U1FGW6-F1
#
_cell.length_a   1.000
_cell.length_b   1.000
_cell.length_c   1.000
_cell.angle_alpha   90.00
_cell.angle_beta   90.00
_cell.angle_gamma   90.00
#
_symmetry.space_group_name_H-M   'P 1'
#
loop_
_entity.id
_entity.type
_entity.pdbx_description
1 polymer ?
#
loop_
_entity_poly.entity_id
_entity_poly.type
_entity_poly.pdbx_seq_one_letter_code
_entity_poly.pdbx_strand_id
1 'polypeptide(L)'
;VHRKIREDSDMAQDSLQCLAQLASLHGPIFPDEGSQVDYLAHFIEGLLNTINGIEIEDSEAVGISSIISNLITVFPRNVLTAIPSELFSSFVSCLTHLTCSFGRSAALEEV
;
A
#
# COMPACT_ATOMS: atom_id res chain seq x y z
N VAL A 1 -9.13 -9.03 -4.95
CA VAL A 1 -10.52 -8.86 -4.44
C VAL A 1 -10.98 -7.42 -4.62
N HIS A 2 -10.28 -6.45 -4.03
CA HIS A 2 -10.57 -5.00 -4.15
C HIS A 2 -10.96 -4.55 -5.57
N ARG A 3 -10.15 -4.84 -6.61
CA ARG A 3 -10.48 -4.51 -8.01
C ARG A 3 -11.88 -4.95 -8.49
N LYS A 4 -12.47 -6.01 -7.95
CA LYS A 4 -13.79 -6.54 -8.36
C LYS A 4 -14.96 -5.82 -7.70
N ILE A 5 -14.73 -5.17 -6.57
CA ILE A 5 -15.74 -4.54 -5.71
C ILE A 5 -15.51 -3.04 -5.59
N ARG A 6 -14.63 -2.50 -6.44
CA ARG A 6 -14.18 -1.11 -6.40
C ARG A 6 -15.30 -0.10 -6.67
N GLU A 7 -16.22 -0.46 -7.56
CA GLU A 7 -17.37 0.38 -7.92
C GLU A 7 -18.45 0.43 -6.82
N ASP A 8 -18.37 -0.45 -5.81
CA ASP A 8 -19.21 -0.42 -4.62
C ASP A 8 -18.45 0.29 -3.50
N SER A 9 -18.79 1.55 -3.23
CA SER A 9 -18.03 2.41 -2.31
C SER A 9 -17.88 1.82 -0.91
N ASP A 10 -18.91 1.15 -0.40
CA ASP A 10 -18.92 0.57 0.95
C ASP A 10 -17.99 -0.65 0.99
N MET A 11 -18.12 -1.54 0.01
CA MET A 11 -17.24 -2.72 -0.09
C MET A 11 -15.79 -2.36 -0.43
N ALA A 12 -15.58 -1.32 -1.22
CA ALA A 12 -14.25 -0.81 -1.56
C ALA A 12 -13.51 -0.35 -0.30
N GLN A 13 -14.17 0.46 0.55
CA GLN A 13 -13.61 0.94 1.81
C GLN A 13 -13.29 -0.23 2.75
N ASP A 14 -14.21 -1.17 2.95
CA ASP A 14 -14.00 -2.36 3.79
C ASP A 14 -12.81 -3.19 3.31
N SER A 15 -12.67 -3.34 1.99
CA SER A 15 -11.58 -4.11 1.40
C SER A 15 -10.22 -3.44 1.56
N LEU A 16 -10.15 -2.11 1.44
CA LEU A 16 -8.93 -1.35 1.70
C LEU A 16 -8.55 -1.36 3.18
N GLN A 17 -9.54 -1.29 4.08
CA GLN A 17 -9.30 -1.41 5.51
C GLN A 17 -8.76 -2.80 5.88
N CYS A 18 -9.31 -3.87 5.31
CA CYS A 18 -8.76 -5.21 5.46
C CYS A 18 -7.30 -5.29 5.00
N LEU A 19 -6.98 -4.71 3.83
CA LEU A 19 -5.61 -4.67 3.32
C LEU A 19 -4.69 -3.84 4.23
N ALA A 20 -5.15 -2.72 4.77
CA ALA A 20 -4.38 -1.91 5.70
C ALA A 20 -4.06 -2.66 6.99
N GLN A 21 -5.01 -3.46 7.51
CA GLN A 21 -4.78 -4.33 8.66
C GLN A 21 -3.75 -5.43 8.35
N LEU A 22 -3.84 -6.06 7.18
CA LEU A 22 -2.86 -7.05 6.74
C LEU A 22 -1.45 -6.44 6.57
N ALA A 23 -1.35 -5.23 6.04
CA ALA A 23 -0.11 -4.46 5.97
C ALA A 23 0.46 -4.07 7.35
N SER A 24 -0.34 -4.19 8.42
CA SER A 24 0.06 -3.88 9.78
C SER A 24 0.49 -5.11 10.61
N LEU A 25 0.55 -6.30 9.99
CA LEU A 25 1.03 -7.50 10.67
C LEU A 25 2.47 -7.31 11.17
N HIS A 26 2.69 -7.65 12.44
CA HIS A 26 3.98 -7.55 13.09
C HIS A 26 4.09 -8.51 14.27
N GLY A 27 5.28 -8.58 14.86
CA GLY A 27 5.54 -9.38 16.04
C GLY A 27 5.68 -10.89 15.74
N PRO A 28 5.37 -11.76 16.72
CA PRO A 28 5.75 -13.18 16.68
C PRO A 28 4.91 -14.04 15.73
N ILE A 29 4.01 -13.45 14.95
CA ILE A 29 3.28 -14.16 13.88
C ILE A 29 4.21 -14.60 12.74
N PHE A 30 5.32 -13.87 12.54
CA PHE A 30 6.35 -14.24 11.59
C PHE A 30 7.37 -15.17 12.25
N PRO A 31 7.57 -16.40 11.74
CA PRO A 31 8.51 -17.36 12.32
C PRO A 31 9.97 -16.91 12.23
N ASP A 32 10.32 -16.12 11.21
CA ASP A 32 11.66 -15.62 10.95
C ASP A 32 11.64 -14.37 10.06
N GLU A 33 12.80 -13.70 9.90
CA GLU A 33 12.91 -12.50 9.06
C GLU A 33 12.65 -12.78 7.58
N GLY A 34 12.98 -13.98 7.08
CA GLY A 34 12.74 -14.36 5.68
C GLY A 34 11.25 -14.37 5.36
N SER A 35 10.43 -14.90 6.27
CA SER A 35 8.97 -14.86 6.12
C SER A 35 8.39 -13.44 6.08
N GLN A 36 9.02 -12.46 6.75
CA GLN A 36 8.63 -11.05 6.65
C GLN A 36 8.99 -10.46 5.29
N VAL A 37 10.18 -10.78 4.77
CA VAL A 37 10.64 -10.34 3.44
C VAL A 37 9.72 -10.89 2.36
N ASP A 38 9.41 -12.18 2.40
CA ASP A 38 8.54 -12.84 1.43
C ASP A 38 7.12 -12.25 1.48
N TYR A 39 6.58 -12.05 2.68
CA TYR A 39 5.26 -11.44 2.87
C TYR A 39 5.22 -10.01 2.33
N LEU A 40 6.20 -9.18 2.72
CA LEU A 40 6.29 -7.79 2.29
C LEU A 40 6.44 -7.67 0.77
N ALA A 41 7.29 -8.49 0.15
CA ALA A 41 7.49 -8.49 -1.29
C ALA A 41 6.19 -8.83 -2.03
N HIS A 42 5.51 -9.92 -1.65
CA HIS A 42 4.23 -10.30 -2.26
C HIS A 42 3.15 -9.23 -2.04
N PHE A 43 3.13 -8.61 -0.87
CA PHE A 43 2.18 -7.55 -0.57
C PHE A 43 2.40 -6.33 -1.49
N ILE A 44 3.66 -5.88 -1.62
CA ILE A 44 4.02 -4.75 -2.48
C ILE A 44 3.73 -5.08 -3.95
N GLU A 45 4.04 -6.28 -4.43
CA GLU A 45 3.69 -6.70 -5.79
C GLU A 45 2.18 -6.65 -6.03
N GLY A 46 1.38 -7.20 -5.12
CA GLY A 46 -0.08 -7.15 -5.20
C GLY A 46 -0.64 -5.73 -5.17
N LEU A 47 -0.07 -4.87 -4.32
CA LEU A 47 -0.45 -3.46 -4.19
C LEU A 47 -0.11 -2.66 -5.45
N LEU A 48 1.13 -2.77 -5.94
CA LEU A 48 1.58 -2.10 -7.15
C LEU A 48 0.77 -2.56 -8.36
N ASN A 49 0.51 -3.86 -8.47
CA ASN A 49 -0.39 -4.36 -9.50
C ASN A 49 -1.76 -3.70 -9.34
N THR A 50 -2.32 -3.65 -8.14
CA THR A 50 -3.65 -3.06 -7.89
C THR A 50 -3.71 -1.59 -8.32
N ILE A 51 -2.70 -0.79 -7.98
CA ILE A 51 -2.63 0.66 -8.22
C ILE A 51 -2.24 1.01 -9.66
N ASN A 52 -1.31 0.27 -10.25
CA ASN A 52 -0.81 0.57 -11.59
C ASN A 52 -1.90 0.30 -12.63
N GLY A 53 -2.25 1.34 -13.39
CA GLY A 53 -3.24 1.26 -14.47
C GLY A 53 -4.69 1.52 -14.03
N ILE A 54 -4.90 2.05 -12.82
CA ILE A 54 -6.20 2.56 -12.37
C ILE A 54 -6.08 4.02 -11.91
N GLU A 55 -7.11 4.82 -12.18
CA GLU A 55 -7.24 6.17 -11.68
C GLU A 55 -7.82 6.12 -10.27
N ILE A 56 -7.01 6.42 -9.24
CA ILE A 56 -7.43 6.35 -7.83
C ILE A 56 -8.53 7.37 -7.56
N GLU A 57 -9.64 6.90 -7.00
CA GLU A 57 -10.75 7.75 -6.59
C GLU A 57 -10.50 8.35 -5.20
N ASP A 58 -11.12 9.49 -4.89
CA ASP A 58 -10.96 10.18 -3.60
C ASP A 58 -11.34 9.29 -2.42
N SER A 59 -12.34 8.41 -2.60
CA SER A 59 -12.79 7.42 -1.64
C SER A 59 -11.71 6.37 -1.27
N GLU A 60 -10.75 6.13 -2.16
CA GLU A 60 -9.69 5.13 -1.99
C GLU A 60 -8.38 5.72 -1.47
N ALA A 61 -8.17 7.03 -1.64
CA ALA A 61 -6.91 7.70 -1.36
C ALA A 61 -6.44 7.49 0.09
N VAL A 62 -7.35 7.59 1.06
CA VAL A 62 -7.07 7.36 2.49
C VAL A 62 -6.72 5.90 2.78
N GLY A 63 -7.44 4.97 2.16
CA GLY A 63 -7.19 3.54 2.33
C GLY A 63 -5.82 3.13 1.77
N ILE A 64 -5.50 3.57 0.56
CA ILE A 64 -4.22 3.29 -0.10
C ILE A 64 -3.05 3.93 0.65
N SER A 65 -3.17 5.20 1.07
CA SER A 65 -2.12 5.86 1.85
C SER A 65 -1.88 5.19 3.20
N SER A 66 -2.95 4.72 3.86
CA SER A 66 -2.85 3.94 5.11
C SER A 66 -2.10 2.63 4.93
N ILE A 67 -2.39 1.87 3.85
CA ILE A 67 -1.66 0.65 3.50
C ILE A 67 -0.16 0.95 3.33
N ILE A 68 0.18 1.95 2.50
CA ILE A 68 1.58 2.31 2.22
C ILE A 68 2.29 2.77 3.48
N SER A 69 1.65 3.60 4.29
CA SER A 69 2.19 4.06 5.57
C SER A 69 2.48 2.87 6.48
N ASN A 70 1.53 1.94 6.64
CA ASN A 70 1.71 0.75 7.48
C ASN A 70 2.90 -0.08 7.01
N LEU A 71 3.05 -0.35 5.71
CA LEU A 71 4.19 -1.10 5.19
C LEU A 71 5.54 -0.44 5.54
N ILE A 72 5.62 0.90 5.49
CA ILE A 72 6.85 1.65 5.76
C ILE A 72 7.14 1.73 7.27
N THR A 73 6.11 1.91 8.10
CA THR A 73 6.27 2.14 9.54
C THR A 73 6.34 0.86 10.37
N VAL A 74 5.72 -0.22 9.90
CA VAL A 74 5.59 -1.49 10.63
C VAL A 74 6.76 -2.42 10.35
N PHE A 75 7.19 -2.55 9.09
CA PHE A 75 8.30 -3.43 8.74
C PHE A 75 9.64 -2.75 9.02
N PRO A 76 10.60 -3.45 9.66
CA PRO A 76 11.89 -2.87 9.98
C PRO A 76 12.74 -2.63 8.71
N ARG A 77 13.69 -1.70 8.81
CA ARG A 77 14.52 -1.27 7.66
C ARG A 77 15.24 -2.42 6.97
N ASN A 78 15.80 -3.36 7.73
CA ASN A 78 16.51 -4.53 7.17
C ASN A 78 15.60 -5.35 6.25
N VAL A 79 14.34 -5.57 6.66
CA VAL A 79 13.33 -6.28 5.86
C VAL A 79 12.95 -5.48 4.61
N LEU A 80 12.70 -4.17 4.75
CA LEU A 80 12.40 -3.27 3.62
C LEU A 80 13.51 -3.26 2.57
N THR A 81 14.78 -3.32 2.98
CA THR A 81 15.93 -3.33 2.06
C THR A 81 16.30 -4.71 1.54
N ALA A 82 15.68 -5.79 2.05
CA ALA A 82 15.95 -7.17 1.65
C ALA A 82 15.03 -7.66 0.51
N ILE A 83 13.97 -6.90 0.17
CA ILE A 83 13.14 -7.20 -1.00
C ILE A 83 13.91 -6.94 -2.31
N PRO A 84 13.48 -7.50 -3.46
CA PRO A 84 14.14 -7.25 -4.74
C PRO A 84 14.29 -5.75 -5.07
N SER A 85 15.47 -5.31 -5.45
CA SER A 85 15.78 -3.88 -5.66
C SER A 85 14.88 -3.20 -6.70
N GLU A 86 14.47 -3.92 -7.74
CA GLU A 86 13.54 -3.41 -8.76
C GLU A 86 12.13 -3.20 -8.19
N LEU A 87 11.68 -4.10 -7.30
CA LEU A 87 10.41 -3.99 -6.60
C LEU A 87 10.44 -2.80 -5.63
N PHE A 88 11.50 -2.65 -4.84
CA PHE A 88 11.69 -1.51 -3.95
C PHE A 88 11.69 -0.18 -4.73
N SER A 89 12.38 -0.13 -5.86
CA SER A 89 12.43 1.06 -6.72
C SER A 89 11.04 1.42 -7.27
N SER A 90 10.28 0.41 -7.70
CA SER A 90 8.90 0.57 -8.18
C SER A 90 7.98 1.06 -7.06
N PHE A 91 8.15 0.54 -5.83
CA PHE A 91 7.39 0.96 -4.66
C PHE A 91 7.65 2.42 -4.30
N VAL A 92 8.92 2.85 -4.25
CA VAL A 92 9.29 4.25 -3.95
C VAL A 92 8.80 5.20 -5.06
N SER A 93 8.86 4.77 -6.32
CA SER A 93 8.31 5.54 -7.45
C SER A 93 6.80 5.75 -7.31
N CYS A 94 6.05 4.68 -6.98
CA CYS A 94 4.62 4.74 -6.70
C CYS A 94 4.31 5.67 -5.51
N LEU A 95 5.02 5.51 -4.39
CA LEU A 95 4.89 6.38 -3.22
C LEU A 95 5.08 7.85 -3.59
N THR A 96 6.11 8.16 -4.37
CA THR A 96 6.40 9.54 -4.81
C THR A 96 5.27 10.08 -5.67
N HIS A 97 4.79 9.30 -6.64
CA HIS A 97 3.67 9.67 -7.50
C HIS A 97 2.41 9.99 -6.70
N LEU A 98 2.02 9.09 -5.79
CA LEU A 98 0.82 9.25 -4.97
C LEU A 98 0.92 10.42 -3.99
N THR A 99 2.07 10.57 -3.32
CA THR A 99 2.31 11.70 -2.40
C THR A 99 2.13 13.04 -3.11
N CYS A 100 2.73 13.19 -4.30
CA CYS A 100 2.60 14.39 -5.10
C CYS A 100 1.17 14.58 -5.63
N SER A 101 0.48 13.50 -6.01
CA SER A 101 -0.89 13.56 -6.51
C SER A 101 -1.86 14.00 -5.42
N PHE A 102 -1.86 13.31 -4.27
CA PHE A 102 -2.72 13.62 -3.14
C PHE A 102 -2.43 15.02 -2.57
N GLY A 103 -1.15 15.42 -2.49
CA GLY A 103 -0.78 16.77 -2.07
C GLY A 103 -1.34 17.86 -2.99
N ARG A 104 -1.37 17.63 -4.32
CA ARG A 104 -2.00 18.57 -5.26
C ARG A 104 -3.51 18.59 -5.13
N SER A 105 -4.16 17.44 -5.00
CA SER A 105 -5.62 17.37 -4.82
C SER A 105 -6.05 18.09 -3.55
N ALA A 106 -5.37 17.86 -2.43
CA ALA A 106 -5.66 18.54 -1.17
C ALA A 106 -5.54 20.07 -1.28
N ALA A 107 -4.52 20.57 -1.99
CA ALA A 107 -4.35 22.01 -2.22
C ALA A 107 -5.46 22.65 -3.08
N LEU A 108 -6.16 21.86 -3.90
CA LEU A 108 -7.28 22.34 -4.73
C LEU A 108 -8.62 22.35 -3.97
N GLU A 109 -8.78 21.52 -2.94
CA GLU A 109 -9.99 21.47 -2.10
C GLU A 109 -10.07 22.62 -1.08
N GLU A 110 -8.95 23.26 -0.75
CA GLU A 110 -8.90 24.40 0.19
C GLU A 110 -9.36 25.74 -0.41
N VAL A 111 -9.76 25.78 -1.69
CA VAL A 111 -10.14 27.01 -2.43
C VAL A 111 -11.64 27.04 -2.73
#